data_AF-A0A501WDI3-F1
#
_entry.id   AF-A0A501WDI3-F1
#
_cell.length_a   1.000
_cell.length_b   1.000
_cell.length_c   1.000
_cell.angle_alpha   90.00
_cell.angle_beta   90.00
_cell.angle_gamma   90.00
#
_symmetry.space_group_name_H-M   'P 1'
#
loop_
_entity.id
_entity.type
_entity.pdbx_description
1 polymer ?
#
loop_
_entity_poly.entity_id
_entity_poly.type
_entity_poly.pdbx_seq_one_letter_code
_entity_poly.pdbx_strand_id
1 'polypeptide(L)'
;MADKLKKLTAREQRFVEEYCIDCNATQAAIRAGYSKKGAKVQGHRLLTNANLRPHIDARLKELSLAAAEVTKLTADIAQGNLADYFTVTEVEETPRIRKPLGEVIDSIQAEIEFEEEYAQRAGYSEEEMKTHDAAQARRRRQIIRHQLELERDPRATGFVQGPPQKVKRAELDMVRLVEDKERGIIKSVKPGEFGLSVEMYARDAALDKLAKMHGLYEKDNEQSKATAVIQTEVKIIPSTKKIATDEKDVEL
;
A
#
# COMPACT_ATOMS: atom_id res chain seq x y z
N MET A 1 29.12 33.15 -23.68
CA MET A 1 29.32 32.11 -24.70
C MET A 1 28.10 31.20 -24.68
N ALA A 2 27.10 31.46 -25.52
CA ALA A 2 25.91 30.61 -25.61
C ALA A 2 26.29 29.32 -26.35
N ASP A 3 26.54 28.25 -25.59
CA ASP A 3 26.86 26.96 -26.16
C ASP A 3 25.66 26.44 -26.96
N LYS A 4 25.89 26.15 -28.24
CA LYS A 4 24.84 25.74 -29.19
C LYS A 4 24.33 24.37 -28.77
N LEU A 5 23.15 24.31 -28.14
CA LEU A 5 22.43 23.03 -27.95
C LEU A 5 22.29 22.35 -29.31
N LYS A 6 23.01 21.24 -29.47
CA LYS A 6 22.99 20.45 -30.70
C LYS A 6 21.59 19.85 -30.86
N LYS A 7 20.97 20.03 -32.03
CA LYS A 7 19.65 19.48 -32.31
C LYS A 7 19.66 17.96 -32.09
N LEU A 8 18.76 17.47 -31.23
CA LEU A 8 18.65 16.06 -30.88
C LEU A 8 18.40 15.20 -32.13
N THR A 9 19.05 14.04 -32.17
CA THR A 9 18.73 13.02 -33.18
C THR A 9 17.40 12.34 -32.87
N ALA A 10 16.76 11.72 -33.87
CA ALA A 10 15.47 11.04 -33.68
C ALA A 10 15.53 9.94 -32.59
N ARG A 11 16.68 9.27 -32.43
CA ARG A 11 16.87 8.26 -31.36
C ARG A 11 17.02 8.89 -29.99
N GLU A 12 17.68 10.04 -29.88
CA GLU A 12 17.82 10.77 -28.62
C GLU A 12 16.48 11.41 -28.20
N GLN A 13 15.71 11.96 -29.14
CA GLN A 13 14.35 12.45 -28.86
C GLN A 13 13.46 11.32 -28.31
N ARG A 14 13.48 10.16 -28.98
CA ARG A 14 12.72 9.01 -28.52
C ARG A 14 13.20 8.47 -27.17
N PHE A 15 14.50 8.56 -26.88
CA PHE A 15 15.02 8.24 -25.56
C PHE A 15 14.48 9.20 -24.49
N VAL A 16 14.41 10.50 -24.77
CA VAL A 16 13.84 11.50 -23.85
C VAL A 16 12.37 11.18 -23.57
N GLU A 17 11.57 10.92 -24.61
CA GLU A 17 10.15 10.57 -24.48
C GLU A 17 9.96 9.31 -23.63
N GLU A 18 10.66 8.23 -23.97
CA GLU A 18 10.53 6.94 -23.28
C GLU A 18 11.03 7.00 -21.83
N TYR A 19 12.11 7.74 -21.58
CA TYR A 19 12.65 7.90 -20.23
C TYR A 19 11.68 8.66 -19.33
N CYS A 20 10.97 9.66 -19.85
CA CYS A 20 10.02 10.42 -19.05
C CYS A 20 8.74 9.65 -18.70
N ILE A 21 8.50 8.46 -19.29
CA ILE A 21 7.34 7.62 -18.97
C ILE A 21 7.57 6.82 -17.69
N ASP A 22 8.73 6.15 -17.56
CA ASP A 22 8.99 5.20 -16.47
C ASP A 22 10.27 5.50 -15.66
N CYS A 23 10.98 6.59 -16.00
CA CYS A 23 12.28 6.96 -15.44
C CYS A 23 13.32 5.82 -15.48
N ASN A 24 13.17 4.85 -16.38
CA ASN A 24 14.05 3.70 -16.51
C ASN A 24 14.99 3.86 -17.71
N ALA A 25 16.21 4.29 -17.45
CA ALA A 25 17.21 4.57 -18.50
C ALA A 25 17.52 3.35 -19.39
N THR A 26 17.49 2.14 -18.82
CA THR A 26 17.81 0.92 -19.58
C THR A 26 16.68 0.57 -20.54
N GLN A 27 15.43 0.60 -20.07
CA GLN A 27 14.27 0.29 -20.90
C GLN A 27 14.02 1.38 -21.95
N ALA A 28 14.18 2.65 -21.57
CA ALA A 28 14.10 3.78 -22.49
C ALA A 28 15.10 3.66 -23.65
N ALA A 29 16.35 3.26 -23.37
CA ALA A 29 17.34 3.01 -24.42
C ALA A 29 16.93 1.87 -25.37
N ILE A 30 16.34 0.79 -24.85
CA ILE A 30 15.84 -0.32 -25.69
C ILE A 30 14.72 0.17 -26.62
N ARG A 31 13.73 0.89 -26.08
CA ARG A 31 12.58 1.39 -26.85
C ARG A 31 12.95 2.48 -27.85
N ALA A 32 13.97 3.29 -27.52
CA ALA A 32 14.56 4.27 -28.43
C ALA A 32 15.40 3.66 -29.57
N GLY A 33 15.56 2.33 -29.59
CA GLY A 33 16.23 1.60 -30.68
C GLY A 33 17.73 1.38 -30.49
N TYR A 34 18.25 1.48 -29.26
CA TYR A 34 19.62 1.09 -28.94
C TYR A 34 19.74 -0.43 -28.74
N SER A 35 20.95 -0.97 -28.93
CA SER A 35 21.22 -2.40 -28.78
C SER A 35 20.91 -2.89 -27.36
N LYS A 36 20.10 -3.94 -27.24
CA LYS A 36 19.74 -4.57 -25.95
C LYS A 36 20.97 -4.95 -25.12
N LYS A 37 22.02 -5.48 -25.76
CA LYS A 37 23.25 -5.90 -25.08
C LYS A 37 24.02 -4.74 -24.44
N GLY A 38 23.85 -3.51 -24.92
CA GLY A 38 24.52 -2.30 -24.41
C GLY A 38 23.60 -1.28 -23.75
N ALA A 39 22.30 -1.57 -23.63
CA ALA A 39 21.28 -0.60 -23.25
C ALA A 39 21.49 0.00 -21.85
N LYS A 40 22.00 -0.78 -20.89
CA LYS A 40 22.29 -0.29 -19.53
C LYS A 40 23.35 0.81 -19.53
N VAL A 41 24.48 0.56 -20.19
CA VAL A 41 25.60 1.51 -20.30
C VAL A 41 25.19 2.72 -21.12
N GLN A 42 24.50 2.51 -22.25
CA GLN A 42 24.02 3.59 -23.10
C GLN A 42 22.98 4.46 -22.40
N GLY A 43 22.03 3.87 -21.69
CA GLY A 43 21.01 4.60 -20.92
C GLY A 43 21.65 5.54 -19.91
N HIS A 44 22.59 5.05 -19.09
CA HIS A 44 23.32 5.92 -18.17
C HIS A 44 24.11 7.01 -18.89
N ARG A 45 24.81 6.69 -19.97
CA ARG A 45 25.58 7.67 -20.76
C ARG A 45 24.69 8.78 -21.34
N LEU A 46 23.49 8.43 -21.80
CA LEU A 46 22.53 9.39 -22.35
C LEU A 46 21.97 10.32 -21.27
N LEU A 47 21.81 9.84 -20.03
CA LEU A 47 21.40 10.67 -18.88
C LEU A 47 22.45 11.70 -18.46
N THR A 48 23.73 11.34 -18.54
CA THR A 48 24.85 12.26 -18.20
C THR A 48 25.29 13.14 -19.38
N ASN A 49 24.70 12.97 -20.56
CA ASN A 49 25.05 13.77 -21.73
C ASN A 49 24.54 15.21 -21.54
N ALA A 50 25.46 16.17 -21.48
CA ALA A 50 25.17 17.59 -21.28
C ALA A 50 24.19 18.18 -22.31
N ASN A 51 24.14 17.63 -23.53
CA ASN A 51 23.18 18.07 -24.56
C ASN A 51 21.77 17.51 -24.35
N LEU A 52 21.64 16.28 -23.85
CA LEU A 52 20.33 15.64 -23.64
C LEU A 52 19.70 16.04 -22.31
N ARG A 53 20.53 16.23 -21.28
CA ARG A 53 20.10 16.56 -19.92
C ARG A 53 19.08 17.72 -19.85
N PRO A 54 19.30 18.89 -20.47
CA PRO A 54 18.33 19.98 -20.42
C PRO A 54 16.99 19.63 -21.09
N HIS A 55 16.99 18.78 -22.12
CA HIS A 55 15.75 18.32 -22.77
C HIS A 55 14.97 17.33 -21.90
N ILE A 56 15.68 16.45 -21.18
CA ILE A 56 15.07 15.56 -20.18
C ILE A 56 14.48 16.39 -19.04
N ASP A 57 15.23 17.34 -18.48
CA ASP A 57 14.76 18.17 -17.38
C ASP A 57 13.58 19.05 -17.82
N ALA A 58 13.59 19.60 -19.04
CA ALA A 58 12.46 20.35 -19.59
C ALA A 58 11.23 19.45 -19.80
N ARG A 59 11.40 18.25 -20.36
CA ARG A 59 10.29 17.33 -20.61
C ARG A 59 9.70 16.78 -19.31
N LEU A 60 10.54 16.48 -18.32
CA LEU A 60 10.11 16.13 -16.97
C LEU A 60 9.39 17.28 -16.29
N LYS A 61 9.76 18.53 -16.55
CA LYS A 61 9.06 19.72 -16.03
C LYS A 61 7.72 19.98 -16.73
N GLU A 62 7.60 19.66 -18.01
CA GLU A 62 6.33 19.68 -18.73
C GLU A 62 5.38 18.58 -18.25
N LEU A 63 5.92 17.40 -17.95
CA LEU A 63 5.17 16.25 -17.45
C LEU A 63 4.98 16.29 -15.93
N SER A 64 5.74 17.13 -15.21
CA SER A 64 5.58 17.27 -13.77
C SER A 64 4.24 17.93 -13.49
N LEU A 65 3.46 17.27 -12.64
CA LEU A 65 2.35 17.89 -11.93
C LEU A 65 2.82 19.24 -11.38
N ALA A 66 1.98 20.26 -11.47
CA ALA A 66 2.31 21.57 -10.91
C ALA A 66 2.70 21.39 -9.44
N ALA A 67 3.66 22.16 -8.92
CA ALA A 67 4.10 22.01 -7.52
C ALA A 67 2.92 22.12 -6.53
N ALA A 68 1.91 22.92 -6.86
CA ALA A 68 0.64 23.04 -6.13
C ALA A 68 -0.19 21.74 -6.13
N GLU A 69 -0.14 20.97 -7.21
CA GLU A 69 -0.87 19.70 -7.34
C GLU A 69 -0.14 18.57 -6.62
N VAL A 70 1.19 18.51 -6.71
CA VAL A 70 2.02 17.55 -5.94
C VAL A 70 1.87 17.77 -4.44
N THR A 71 1.91 19.03 -3.99
CA THR A 71 1.69 19.38 -2.58
C THR A 71 0.29 18.97 -2.12
N LYS A 72 -0.75 19.22 -2.93
CA LYS A 72 -2.11 18.79 -2.64
C LYS A 72 -2.22 17.27 -2.50
N LEU A 73 -1.76 16.50 -3.49
CA LEU A 73 -1.81 15.04 -3.44
C LEU A 73 -1.03 14.47 -2.24
N THR A 74 0.12 15.06 -1.92
CA THR A 74 0.91 14.66 -0.74
C THR A 74 0.18 14.99 0.56
N ALA A 75 -0.56 16.10 0.61
CA ALA A 75 -1.41 16.46 1.74
C ALA A 75 -2.59 15.49 1.90
N ASP A 76 -3.26 15.12 0.80
CA ASP A 76 -4.35 14.15 0.81
C ASP A 76 -3.87 12.79 1.34
N ILE A 77 -2.69 12.33 0.90
CA ILE A 77 -2.02 11.12 1.43
C ILE A 77 -1.70 11.26 2.93
N ALA A 78 -1.20 12.42 3.37
CA ALA A 78 -0.84 12.66 4.77
C ALA A 78 -2.06 12.78 5.70
N GLN A 79 -3.24 13.12 5.15
CA GLN A 79 -4.49 13.23 5.89
C GLN A 79 -5.27 11.92 5.92
N GLY A 80 -5.07 11.03 4.94
CA GLY A 80 -5.76 9.75 4.86
C GLY A 80 -5.66 8.93 6.15
N ASN A 81 -6.81 8.52 6.68
CA ASN A 81 -6.92 7.66 7.85
C ASN A 81 -7.85 6.47 7.56
N LEU A 82 -7.44 5.26 7.94
CA LEU A 82 -8.24 4.05 7.73
C LEU A 82 -9.59 4.12 8.47
N ALA A 83 -9.67 4.84 9.59
CA ALA A 83 -10.90 5.01 10.36
C ALA A 83 -12.02 5.69 9.55
N ASP A 84 -11.67 6.53 8.56
CA ASP A 84 -12.65 7.27 7.75
C ASP A 84 -13.45 6.36 6.81
N TYR A 85 -12.96 5.13 6.61
CA TYR A 85 -13.61 4.12 5.78
C TYR A 85 -14.52 3.19 6.59
N PHE A 86 -14.62 3.36 7.92
CA PHE A 86 -15.56 2.58 8.73
C PHE A 86 -16.84 3.38 8.97
N THR A 87 -17.98 2.81 8.58
CA THR A 87 -19.31 3.34 8.88
C THR A 87 -19.94 2.51 9.98
N VAL A 88 -20.64 3.17 10.91
CA VAL A 88 -21.41 2.47 11.95
C VAL A 88 -22.82 2.28 11.44
N THR A 89 -23.18 1.05 11.13
CA THR A 89 -24.53 0.68 10.70
C THR A 89 -25.23 -0.07 11.84
N GLU A 90 -26.53 0.18 11.99
CA GLU A 90 -27.39 -0.59 12.90
C GLU A 90 -27.99 -1.75 12.11
N VAL A 91 -27.56 -2.96 12.44
CA VAL A 91 -28.03 -4.18 11.80
C VAL A 91 -28.87 -4.97 12.81
N GLU A 92 -29.98 -5.52 12.35
CA GLU A 92 -30.76 -6.47 13.14
C GLU A 92 -30.09 -7.84 13.04
N GLU A 93 -29.53 -8.31 14.15
CA GLU A 93 -28.90 -9.62 14.24
C GLU A 93 -29.69 -10.50 15.23
N THR A 94 -29.80 -11.79 14.92
CA THR A 94 -30.35 -12.82 15.82
C THR A 94 -29.18 -13.57 16.48
N PRO A 95 -28.73 -13.16 17.67
CA PRO A 95 -27.55 -13.77 18.28
C PRO A 95 -27.81 -15.22 18.65
N ARG A 96 -26.78 -16.06 18.56
CA ARG A 96 -26.83 -17.43 19.09
C ARG A 96 -26.63 -17.37 20.61
N ILE A 97 -27.70 -17.55 21.36
CA ILE A 97 -27.68 -17.52 22.81
C ILE A 97 -27.56 -18.94 23.38
N ARG A 98 -26.74 -19.08 24.41
CA ARG A 98 -26.57 -20.35 25.14
C ARG A 98 -27.74 -20.51 26.10
N LYS A 99 -28.45 -21.63 26.00
CA LYS A 99 -29.60 -21.96 26.85
C LYS A 99 -29.49 -23.37 27.43
N PRO A 100 -30.18 -23.66 28.54
CA PRO A 100 -30.34 -25.03 29.02
C PRO A 100 -30.90 -25.92 27.92
N LEU A 101 -30.43 -27.17 27.88
CA LEU A 101 -30.80 -28.07 26.79
C LEU A 101 -32.31 -28.42 26.79
N GLY A 102 -32.99 -28.28 27.93
CA GLY A 102 -34.45 -28.37 28.01
C GLY A 102 -35.15 -27.31 27.14
N GLU A 103 -34.77 -26.03 27.28
CA GLU A 103 -35.32 -24.96 26.44
C GLU A 103 -34.97 -25.12 24.95
N VAL A 104 -33.83 -25.75 24.66
CA VAL A 104 -33.44 -26.10 23.27
C VAL A 104 -34.40 -27.16 22.71
N ILE A 105 -34.73 -28.19 23.50
CA ILE A 105 -35.71 -29.21 23.12
C ILE A 105 -37.07 -28.57 22.87
N ASP A 106 -37.54 -27.71 23.77
CA ASP A 106 -38.81 -27.00 23.63
C ASP A 106 -38.84 -26.16 22.34
N SER A 107 -37.73 -25.49 22.01
CA SER A 107 -37.62 -24.73 20.76
C SER A 107 -37.71 -25.60 19.50
N ILE A 108 -37.10 -26.80 19.52
CA ILE A 108 -37.16 -27.75 18.40
C ILE A 108 -38.57 -28.35 18.29
N GLN A 109 -39.26 -28.60 19.41
CA GLN A 109 -40.64 -29.06 19.41
C GLN A 109 -41.58 -28.03 18.79
N ALA A 110 -41.46 -26.76 19.20
CA ALA A 110 -42.23 -25.68 18.61
C ALA A 110 -41.96 -25.52 17.10
N GLU A 111 -40.72 -25.74 16.65
CA GLU A 111 -40.37 -25.72 15.23
C GLU A 111 -41.02 -26.89 14.46
N ILE A 112 -41.07 -28.09 15.04
CA ILE A 112 -41.77 -29.24 14.45
C ILE A 112 -43.25 -28.90 14.26
N GLU A 113 -43.91 -28.42 15.32
CA GLU A 113 -45.33 -28.06 15.30
C GLU A 113 -45.65 -26.98 14.25
N PHE A 114 -44.85 -25.90 14.22
CA PHE A 114 -45.01 -24.81 13.26
C PHE A 114 -44.87 -25.29 11.82
N GLU A 115 -43.84 -26.08 11.54
CA GLU A 115 -43.56 -26.58 10.20
C GLU A 115 -44.65 -27.57 9.74
N GLU A 116 -45.15 -28.43 10.63
CA GLU A 116 -46.28 -29.32 10.34
C GLU A 116 -47.55 -28.52 9.99
N GLU A 117 -47.86 -27.47 10.76
CA GLU A 117 -48.96 -26.55 10.48
C GLU A 117 -48.76 -25.81 9.14
N TYR A 118 -47.53 -25.37 8.87
CA TYR A 118 -47.17 -24.71 7.61
C TYR A 118 -47.37 -25.61 6.41
N ALA A 119 -46.89 -26.86 6.44
CA ALA A 119 -47.05 -27.82 5.34
C ALA A 119 -48.52 -28.10 5.03
N GLN A 120 -49.36 -28.23 6.06
CA GLN A 120 -50.80 -28.42 5.91
C GLN A 120 -51.47 -27.19 5.27
N ARG A 121 -51.13 -25.98 5.73
CA ARG A 121 -51.71 -24.73 5.20
C ARG A 121 -51.23 -24.36 3.81
N ALA A 122 -49.96 -24.62 3.51
CA ALA A 122 -49.36 -24.40 2.21
C ALA A 122 -49.85 -25.43 1.17
N GLY A 123 -50.46 -26.53 1.59
CA GLY A 123 -51.04 -27.54 0.72
C GLY A 123 -50.00 -28.33 -0.05
N TYR A 124 -48.96 -28.81 0.65
CA TYR A 124 -47.85 -29.55 0.06
C TYR A 124 -48.33 -30.75 -0.77
N SER A 125 -47.67 -30.97 -1.91
CA SER A 125 -47.84 -32.19 -2.71
C SER A 125 -47.29 -33.42 -1.99
N GLU A 126 -47.62 -34.63 -2.46
CA GLU A 126 -47.11 -35.87 -1.87
C GLU A 126 -45.58 -35.98 -1.90
N GLU A 127 -44.92 -35.41 -2.91
CA GLU A 127 -43.46 -35.40 -3.01
C GLU A 127 -42.83 -34.43 -2.00
N GLU A 128 -43.42 -33.24 -1.84
CA GLU A 128 -42.99 -32.26 -0.85
C GLU A 128 -43.22 -32.79 0.58
N MET A 129 -44.36 -33.45 0.83
CA MET A 129 -44.67 -34.04 2.13
C MET A 129 -43.64 -35.10 2.55
N LYS A 130 -43.16 -35.94 1.63
CA LYS A 130 -42.09 -36.90 1.92
C LYS A 130 -40.80 -36.22 2.38
N THR A 131 -40.43 -35.10 1.76
CA THR A 131 -39.23 -34.34 2.16
C THR A 131 -39.44 -33.64 3.50
N HIS A 132 -40.63 -33.10 3.73
CA HIS A 132 -41.05 -32.52 5.00
C HIS A 132 -40.98 -33.55 6.14
N ASP A 133 -41.61 -34.72 5.99
CA ASP A 133 -41.61 -35.79 7.00
C ASP A 133 -40.19 -36.27 7.32
N ALA A 134 -39.33 -36.36 6.30
CA ALA A 134 -37.92 -36.70 6.50
C ALA A 134 -37.18 -35.62 7.31
N ALA A 135 -37.50 -34.34 7.13
CA ALA A 135 -36.96 -33.24 7.93
C ALA A 135 -37.47 -33.29 9.37
N GLN A 136 -38.78 -33.53 9.59
CA GLN A 136 -39.34 -33.69 10.93
C GLN A 136 -38.75 -34.88 11.67
N ALA A 137 -38.55 -36.01 10.99
CA ALA A 137 -37.88 -37.16 11.57
C ALA A 137 -36.45 -36.85 12.05
N ARG A 138 -35.71 -35.97 11.36
CA ARG A 138 -34.38 -35.50 11.80
C ARG A 138 -34.48 -34.64 13.06
N ARG A 139 -35.41 -33.68 13.11
CA ARG A 139 -35.64 -32.84 14.30
C ARG A 139 -36.04 -33.69 15.52
N ARG A 140 -36.95 -34.65 15.34
CA ARG A 140 -37.36 -35.61 16.38
C ARG A 140 -36.19 -36.44 16.91
N ARG A 141 -35.29 -36.91 16.03
CA ARG A 141 -34.05 -37.62 16.44
C ARG A 141 -33.09 -36.70 17.20
N GLN A 142 -33.02 -35.43 16.84
CA GLN A 142 -32.22 -34.44 17.56
C GLN A 142 -32.75 -34.19 18.97
N ILE A 143 -34.07 -34.14 19.16
CA ILE A 143 -34.68 -34.08 20.50
C ILE A 143 -34.25 -35.28 21.35
N ILE A 144 -34.36 -36.50 20.82
CA ILE A 144 -33.96 -37.72 21.54
C ILE A 144 -32.47 -37.65 21.94
N ARG A 145 -31.61 -37.18 21.04
CA ARG A 145 -30.18 -36.97 21.34
C ARG A 145 -29.99 -36.00 22.51
N HIS A 146 -30.68 -34.87 22.50
CA HIS A 146 -30.59 -33.87 23.55
C HIS A 146 -31.19 -34.35 24.88
N GLN A 147 -32.24 -35.17 24.85
CA GLN A 147 -32.80 -35.82 26.04
C GLN A 147 -31.78 -36.78 26.67
N LEU A 148 -31.11 -37.62 25.86
CA LEU A 148 -30.03 -38.49 26.33
C LEU A 148 -28.83 -37.70 26.90
N GLU A 149 -28.55 -36.51 26.36
CA GLU A 149 -27.53 -35.60 26.89
C GLU A 149 -27.93 -35.06 28.27
N LEU A 150 -29.19 -34.65 28.47
CA LEU A 150 -29.73 -34.21 29.77
C LEU A 150 -29.75 -35.31 30.83
N GLU A 151 -30.04 -36.56 30.44
CA GLU A 151 -30.00 -37.71 31.36
C GLU A 151 -28.59 -37.94 31.92
N ARG A 152 -27.56 -37.66 31.12
CA ARG A 152 -26.15 -37.81 31.51
C ARG A 152 -25.60 -36.59 32.24
N ASP A 153 -26.00 -35.40 31.81
CA ASP A 153 -25.63 -34.12 32.40
C ASP A 153 -26.85 -33.19 32.50
N PRO A 154 -27.45 -33.07 33.70
CA PRO A 154 -28.60 -32.19 33.92
C PRO A 154 -28.31 -30.70 33.68
N ARG A 155 -27.04 -30.29 33.59
CA ARG A 155 -26.62 -28.91 33.31
C ARG A 155 -26.17 -28.71 31.87
N ALA A 156 -26.42 -29.69 31.00
CA ALA A 156 -26.13 -29.56 29.58
C ALA A 156 -26.84 -28.33 28.98
N THR A 157 -26.16 -27.69 28.02
CA THR A 157 -26.62 -26.48 27.37
C THR A 157 -26.47 -26.59 25.86
N GLY A 158 -27.40 -25.99 25.11
CA GLY A 158 -27.31 -25.83 23.67
C GLY A 158 -27.30 -24.37 23.26
N PHE A 159 -27.24 -24.13 21.94
CA PHE A 159 -27.35 -22.80 21.36
C PHE A 159 -28.65 -22.70 20.56
N VAL A 160 -29.47 -21.69 20.87
CA VAL A 160 -30.68 -21.34 20.09
C VAL A 160 -30.55 -19.93 19.50
N GLN A 161 -31.31 -19.64 18.45
CA GLN A 161 -31.42 -18.26 17.97
C GLN A 161 -32.23 -17.43 18.98
N GLY A 162 -31.65 -16.31 19.42
CA GLY A 162 -32.31 -15.34 20.27
C GLY A 162 -33.20 -14.38 19.47
N PRO A 163 -33.98 -13.51 20.16
CA PRO A 163 -34.78 -12.50 19.50
C PRO A 163 -33.90 -11.52 18.70
N PRO A 164 -34.41 -10.95 17.60
CA PRO A 164 -33.70 -9.92 16.84
C PRO A 164 -33.33 -8.75 17.75
N GLN A 165 -32.08 -8.32 17.69
CA GLN A 165 -31.57 -7.17 18.42
C GLN A 165 -30.83 -6.24 17.47
N LYS A 166 -31.00 -4.93 17.66
CA LYS A 166 -30.25 -3.92 16.91
C LYS A 166 -28.86 -3.81 17.50
N VAL A 167 -27.85 -4.20 16.73
CA VAL A 167 -26.45 -4.13 17.12
C VAL A 167 -25.74 -3.14 16.20
N LYS A 168 -24.89 -2.30 16.80
CA LYS A 168 -24.02 -1.39 16.04
C LYS A 168 -22.82 -2.17 15.55
N ARG A 169 -22.66 -2.24 14.23
CA ARG A 169 -21.53 -2.89 13.58
C ARG A 169 -20.74 -1.85 12.82
N ALA A 170 -19.42 -1.93 12.95
CA ALA A 170 -18.53 -1.18 12.07
C ALA A 170 -18.40 -1.97 10.76
N GLU A 171 -18.84 -1.36 9.67
CA GLU A 171 -18.73 -1.90 8.32
C GLU A 171 -17.71 -1.08 7.53
N LEU A 172 -16.96 -1.77 6.68
CA LEU A 172 -15.94 -1.14 5.85
C LEU A 172 -16.58 -0.67 4.54
N ASP A 173 -16.47 0.62 4.25
CA ASP A 173 -16.90 1.22 2.98
C ASP A 173 -15.91 0.85 1.87
N MET A 174 -16.22 -0.26 1.19
CA MET A 174 -15.42 -0.76 0.09
C MET A 174 -15.43 0.15 -1.14
N VAL A 175 -16.52 0.90 -1.36
CA VAL A 175 -16.63 1.79 -2.52
C VAL A 175 -15.64 2.93 -2.37
N ARG A 176 -15.65 3.60 -1.22
CA ARG A 176 -14.74 4.69 -0.94
C ARG A 176 -13.27 4.26 -0.93
N LEU A 177 -12.96 3.05 -0.46
CA LEU A 177 -11.61 2.48 -0.53
C LEU A 177 -11.11 2.30 -1.98
N VAL A 178 -11.98 1.87 -2.89
CA VAL A 178 -11.59 1.70 -4.31
C VAL A 178 -11.38 3.06 -4.96
N GLU A 179 -12.27 4.02 -4.71
CA GLU A 179 -12.14 5.39 -5.23
C GLU A 179 -10.85 6.08 -4.76
N ASP A 180 -10.53 5.99 -3.46
CA ASP A 180 -9.33 6.62 -2.91
C ASP A 180 -8.04 5.87 -3.29
N LYS A 181 -8.13 4.59 -3.68
CA LYS A 181 -7.03 3.89 -4.34
C LYS A 181 -6.82 4.40 -5.76
N GLU A 182 -7.88 4.63 -6.54
CA GLU A 182 -7.77 5.21 -7.89
C GLU A 182 -7.21 6.64 -7.86
N ARG A 183 -7.52 7.40 -6.82
CA ARG A 183 -6.94 8.74 -6.56
C ARG A 183 -5.51 8.71 -6.04
N GLY A 184 -4.95 7.53 -5.75
CA GLY A 184 -3.59 7.37 -5.25
C GLY A 184 -3.37 7.77 -3.79
N ILE A 185 -4.44 7.93 -3.01
CA ILE A 185 -4.40 8.19 -1.55
C ILE A 185 -4.05 6.89 -0.82
N ILE A 186 -4.61 5.77 -1.28
CA ILE A 186 -4.35 4.44 -0.73
C ILE A 186 -3.28 3.74 -1.56
N LYS A 187 -2.32 3.10 -0.88
CA LYS A 187 -1.19 2.43 -1.51
C LYS A 187 -1.59 1.11 -2.17
N SER A 188 -2.35 0.27 -1.48
CA SER A 188 -2.87 -0.95 -2.08
C SER A 188 -4.17 -1.44 -1.43
N VAL A 189 -5.00 -2.08 -2.24
CA VAL A 189 -6.22 -2.78 -1.81
C VAL A 189 -6.23 -4.10 -2.56
N LYS A 190 -6.23 -5.24 -1.85
CA LYS A 190 -6.13 -6.58 -2.43
C LYS A 190 -7.08 -7.55 -1.70
N PRO A 191 -7.82 -8.40 -2.42
CA PRO A 191 -8.54 -9.51 -1.79
C PRO A 191 -7.54 -10.57 -1.28
N GLY A 192 -7.78 -11.09 -0.09
CA GLY A 192 -7.04 -12.18 0.54
C GLY A 192 -7.98 -13.28 1.04
N GLU A 193 -7.42 -14.35 1.60
CA GLU A 193 -8.16 -15.54 2.04
C GLU A 193 -9.21 -15.24 3.12
N PHE A 194 -8.94 -14.27 4.00
CA PHE A 194 -9.81 -13.90 5.13
C PHE A 194 -10.49 -12.53 4.96
N GLY A 195 -10.42 -11.93 3.78
CA GLY A 195 -11.04 -10.63 3.50
C GLY A 195 -10.12 -9.67 2.75
N LEU A 196 -10.42 -8.38 2.84
CA LEU A 196 -9.72 -7.32 2.11
C LEU A 196 -8.48 -6.85 2.87
N SER A 197 -7.32 -6.87 2.21
CA SER A 197 -6.09 -6.25 2.71
C SER A 197 -5.97 -4.83 2.15
N VAL A 198 -5.84 -3.85 3.04
CA VAL A 198 -5.69 -2.42 2.71
C VAL A 198 -4.37 -1.92 3.28
N GLU A 199 -3.52 -1.35 2.42
CA GLU A 199 -2.27 -0.70 2.80
C GLU A 199 -2.36 0.80 2.49
N MET A 200 -2.06 1.63 3.48
CA MET A 200 -1.93 3.09 3.31
C MET A 200 -0.46 3.50 3.20
N TYR A 201 -0.19 4.70 2.71
CA TYR A 201 1.15 5.28 2.80
C TYR A 201 1.46 5.70 4.24
N ALA A 202 2.74 5.67 4.58
CA ALA A 202 3.20 6.12 5.88
C ALA A 202 3.05 7.65 5.98
N ARG A 203 2.26 8.10 6.97
CA ARG A 203 1.91 9.51 7.16
C ARG A 203 3.12 10.41 7.41
N ASP A 204 4.06 9.93 8.20
CA ASP A 204 5.34 10.58 8.50
C ASP A 204 6.14 10.87 7.23
N ALA A 205 6.22 9.92 6.30
CA ALA A 205 6.94 10.09 5.04
C ALA A 205 6.28 11.15 4.13
N ALA A 206 4.95 11.26 4.15
CA ALA A 206 4.23 12.30 3.42
C ALA A 206 4.41 13.68 4.07
N LEU A 207 4.34 13.76 5.40
CA LEU A 207 4.58 14.99 6.16
C LEU A 207 6.01 15.51 6.00
N ASP A 208 7.01 14.64 6.01
CA ASP A 208 8.41 15.02 5.77
C ASP A 208 8.60 15.62 4.37
N LYS A 209 7.97 15.03 3.34
CA LYS A 209 7.99 15.59 1.99
C LYS A 209 7.32 16.96 1.93
N LEU A 210 6.19 17.14 2.62
CA LEU A 210 5.53 18.44 2.71
C LEU A 210 6.42 19.48 3.40
N ALA A 211 7.04 19.13 4.52
CA ALA A 211 7.96 20.01 5.23
C ALA A 211 9.14 20.45 4.34
N LYS A 212 9.68 19.53 3.53
CA LYS A 212 10.69 19.85 2.50
C LYS A 212 10.17 20.78 1.43
N MET A 213 8.98 20.53 0.87
CA MET A 213 8.37 21.38 -0.15
C MET A 213 8.06 22.79 0.35
N HIS A 214 7.76 22.94 1.64
CA HIS A 214 7.51 24.22 2.29
C HIS A 214 8.79 24.91 2.82
N GLY A 215 9.97 24.35 2.57
CA GLY A 215 11.24 24.98 2.94
C GLY A 215 11.58 24.93 4.43
N LEU A 216 10.89 24.11 5.24
CA LEU A 216 11.13 24.03 6.70
C LEU A 216 12.56 23.57 7.05
N TYR A 217 13.24 22.89 6.12
CA TYR A 217 14.62 22.40 6.27
C TYR A 217 15.67 23.27 5.57
N GLU A 218 15.31 24.44 5.02
CA GLU A 218 16.27 25.29 4.29
C GLU A 218 17.41 25.79 5.18
N LYS A 219 17.17 26.00 6.48
CA LYS A 219 18.19 26.44 7.45
C LYS A 219 19.27 25.37 7.73
N ASP A 220 18.92 24.09 7.66
CA ASP A 220 19.87 22.98 7.90
C ASP A 220 20.77 22.72 6.67
N ASN A 221 20.31 23.09 5.47
CA ASN A 221 21.07 22.95 4.22
C ASN A 221 22.16 24.03 4.04
N GLU A 222 22.03 25.19 4.70
CA GLU A 222 23.06 26.24 4.64
C GLU A 222 24.27 25.93 5.52
N GLN A 223 24.09 25.24 6.65
CA GLN A 223 25.17 24.82 7.55
C GLN A 223 26.09 23.74 6.96
N SER A 224 25.62 22.98 5.98
CA SER A 224 26.36 21.88 5.33
C SER A 224 27.14 22.30 4.07
N LYS A 225 27.05 23.56 3.64
CA LYS A 225 27.94 24.09 2.59
C LYS A 225 29.32 24.35 3.17
N ALA A 226 30.29 23.50 2.82
CA ALA A 226 31.70 23.74 3.14
C ALA A 226 32.15 25.09 2.59
N THR A 227 32.38 26.06 3.48
CA THR A 227 32.98 27.34 3.12
C THR A 227 34.47 27.06 2.89
N ALA A 228 34.92 27.06 1.63
CA ALA A 228 36.33 26.88 1.30
C ALA A 228 37.13 28.10 1.77
N VAL A 229 37.65 28.05 3.00
CA VAL A 229 38.66 28.99 3.47
C VAL A 229 40.00 28.55 2.88
N ILE A 230 40.38 29.12 1.73
CA ILE A 230 41.73 28.94 1.18
C ILE A 230 42.68 29.85 1.98
N GLN A 231 43.42 29.27 2.93
CA GLN A 231 44.61 29.93 3.50
C GLN A 231 45.82 29.60 2.63
N THR A 232 46.25 30.56 1.81
CA THR A 232 47.53 30.50 1.10
C THR A 232 48.62 31.14 1.96
N GLU A 233 49.39 30.34 2.68
CA GLU A 233 50.72 30.75 3.16
C GLU A 233 51.80 30.12 2.28
N VAL A 234 52.44 30.95 1.45
CA VAL A 234 53.63 30.57 0.68
C VAL A 234 54.87 30.87 1.53
N LYS A 235 55.55 29.84 2.05
CA LYS A 235 56.88 29.97 2.66
C LYS A 235 57.96 29.74 1.61
N ILE A 236 58.66 30.80 1.22
CA ILE A 236 59.90 30.73 0.43
C ILE A 236 61.05 30.51 1.42
N ILE A 237 61.80 29.41 1.28
CA ILE A 237 63.01 29.14 2.08
C ILE A 237 64.23 29.40 1.18
N PRO A 238 65.14 30.33 1.54
CA PRO A 238 66.37 30.55 0.78
C PRO A 238 67.40 29.45 1.10
N SER A 239 67.88 28.78 0.05
CA SER A 239 68.95 27.79 0.12
C SER A 239 70.30 28.48 0.39
N THR A 240 70.91 28.20 1.54
CA THR A 240 72.32 28.47 1.79
C THR A 240 73.01 27.16 2.19
N LYS A 241 73.77 26.58 1.26
CA LYS A 241 74.82 25.62 1.62
C LYS A 241 76.06 25.87 0.78
N LYS A 242 77.15 26.17 1.48
CA LYS A 242 78.48 26.49 0.98
C LYS A 242 79.12 25.29 0.30
N ILE A 243 79.87 25.58 -0.77
CA ILE A 243 80.75 24.67 -1.51
C ILE A 243 81.96 24.34 -0.62
N ALA A 244 82.30 23.06 -0.46
CA ALA A 244 83.53 22.61 0.18
C ALA A 244 84.37 21.84 -0.84
N THR A 245 85.58 22.35 -1.07
CA THR A 245 86.70 21.78 -1.81
C THR A 245 87.51 20.87 -0.89
N ASP A 246 87.82 19.65 -1.31
CA ASP A 246 88.89 18.83 -0.70
C ASP A 246 89.94 18.55 -1.78
N GLU A 247 91.11 19.17 -1.62
CA GLU A 247 92.36 18.82 -2.28
C GLU A 247 92.91 17.54 -1.63
N LYS A 248 93.30 16.56 -2.45
CA LYS A 248 94.12 15.42 -2.04
C LYS A 248 95.54 15.68 -2.51
N ASP A 249 96.45 15.92 -1.58
CA ASP A 249 97.88 15.89 -1.82
C ASP A 249 98.37 14.45 -2.07
N VAL A 250 99.31 14.38 -3.01
CA VAL A 250 100.01 13.23 -3.57
C VAL A 250 101.33 13.03 -2.83
N GLU A 251 101.76 11.78 -2.60
CA GLU A 251 103.15 11.28 -2.49
C GLU A 251 103.06 9.80 -2.03
N LEU A 252 103.70 8.77 -2.62
CA LEU A 252 104.86 8.59 -3.50
C LEU A 252 104.61 7.41 -4.45
#